data_AF-A0A800JIK9-F1
#
_entry.id   AF-A0A800JIK9-F1
#
_cell.length_a   1.000
_cell.length_b   1.000
_cell.length_c   1.000
_cell.angle_alpha   90.00
_cell.angle_beta   90.00
_cell.angle_gamma   90.00
#
_symmetry.space_group_name_H-M   'P 1'
#
loop_
_entity.id
_entity.type
_entity.pdbx_description
1 polymer ?
#
loop_
_entity_poly.entity_id
_entity_poly.type
_entity_poly.pdbx_seq_one_letter_code
_entity_poly.pdbx_strand_id
1 'polypeptide(L)'
;MIIPGARNTVYSAGYMGSLGVIHYKAEEFRRNFKYGWKQFREDALKDAAKHLEKISPVLIKNPENMIEYVLIQSQNPLTPSTIILPQFHEKFRDLLGPELLVILPNRSTILVFSESENNLNLYKKTFINMYTDSIYPVSREIFRINDSGIRAIGDYGAK
;
A
#
# COMPACT_ATOMS: atom_id res chain seq x y z
N MET A 1 0.18 -12.70 -8.33
CA MET A 1 -0.47 -11.78 -9.31
C MET A 1 0.37 -10.51 -9.31
N ILE A 2 0.72 -9.97 -10.46
CA ILE A 2 1.61 -8.80 -10.57
C ILE A 2 0.73 -7.53 -10.59
N ILE A 3 1.17 -6.47 -9.92
CA ILE A 3 0.53 -5.15 -10.02
C ILE A 3 0.83 -4.59 -11.42
N PRO A 4 -0.17 -4.07 -12.18
CA PRO A 4 0.10 -3.52 -13.50
C PRO A 4 1.25 -2.50 -13.49
N GLY A 5 2.22 -2.66 -14.39
CA GLY A 5 3.41 -1.79 -14.47
C GLY A 5 4.51 -2.08 -13.45
N ALA A 6 4.26 -2.93 -12.44
CA ALA A 6 5.27 -3.27 -11.44
C ALA A 6 6.33 -4.22 -12.03
N ARG A 7 7.58 -3.98 -11.65
CA ARG A 7 8.76 -4.78 -11.95
C ARG A 7 9.15 -5.64 -10.75
N ASN A 8 9.00 -5.11 -9.54
CA ASN A 8 9.48 -5.75 -8.32
C ASN A 8 8.37 -6.12 -7.33
N THR A 9 7.23 -5.41 -7.35
CA THR A 9 6.14 -5.65 -6.38
C THR A 9 5.12 -6.65 -6.92
N VAL A 10 4.81 -7.66 -6.11
CA VAL A 10 3.83 -8.69 -6.42
C VAL A 10 2.86 -8.90 -5.27
N TYR A 11 1.63 -9.33 -5.59
CA TYR A 11 0.74 -9.89 -4.59
C TYR A 11 1.12 -11.33 -4.30
N SER A 12 1.30 -11.63 -3.02
CA SER A 12 1.54 -12.97 -2.51
C SER A 12 0.45 -13.38 -1.53
N ALA A 13 0.01 -14.63 -1.62
CA ALA A 13 -0.95 -15.18 -0.67
C ALA A 13 -0.25 -15.47 0.66
N GLY A 14 -0.84 -15.01 1.75
CA GLY A 14 -0.33 -15.25 3.08
C GLY A 14 -1.41 -15.11 4.14
N TYR A 15 -1.04 -15.43 5.35
CA TYR A 15 -1.88 -15.35 6.53
C TYR A 15 -1.10 -14.77 7.71
N MET A 16 -1.83 -14.34 8.73
CA MET A 16 -1.22 -13.87 9.96
C MET A 16 -0.74 -15.05 10.80
N GLY A 17 0.56 -15.18 11.00
CA GLY A 17 1.18 -16.07 11.98
C GLY A 17 1.62 -15.32 13.24
N SER A 18 2.19 -16.06 14.20
CA SER A 18 2.67 -15.51 15.48
C SER A 18 3.82 -14.50 15.33
N LEU A 19 4.59 -14.59 14.24
CA LEU A 19 5.73 -13.72 13.95
C LEU A 19 5.46 -12.72 12.80
N GLY A 20 4.21 -12.61 12.36
CA GLY A 20 3.79 -11.74 11.26
C GLY A 20 3.27 -12.52 10.05
N VAL A 21 3.40 -11.95 8.85
CA VAL A 21 2.82 -12.54 7.64
C VAL A 21 3.64 -13.74 7.19
N ILE A 22 2.96 -14.88 7.03
CA ILE A 22 3.54 -16.12 6.52
C ILE A 22 2.91 -16.41 5.16
N HIS A 23 3.74 -16.76 4.18
CA HIS A 23 3.27 -17.15 2.86
C HIS A 23 2.67 -18.55 2.88
N TYR A 24 1.54 -18.71 2.19
CA TYR A 24 0.98 -20.04 2.00
C TYR A 24 1.89 -20.89 1.11
N LYS A 25 2.20 -22.11 1.55
CA LYS A 25 2.75 -23.14 0.65
C LYS A 25 1.66 -23.62 -0.30
N ALA A 26 2.04 -24.11 -1.48
CA ALA A 26 1.07 -24.53 -2.51
C ALA A 26 0.07 -25.59 -2.01
N GLU A 27 0.54 -26.59 -1.26
CA GLU A 27 -0.31 -27.65 -0.70
C GLU A 27 -1.27 -27.12 0.38
N GLU A 28 -0.74 -26.27 1.27
CA GLU A 28 -1.52 -25.62 2.32
C GLU A 28 -2.61 -24.72 1.74
N PHE A 29 -2.27 -23.94 0.70
CA PHE A 29 -3.23 -23.09 0.00
C PHE A 29 -4.39 -23.91 -0.57
N ARG A 30 -4.10 -25.01 -1.28
CA ARG A 30 -5.14 -25.88 -1.86
C ARG A 30 -6.02 -26.53 -0.79
N ARG A 31 -5.45 -26.86 0.38
CA ARG A 31 -6.20 -27.43 1.51
C ARG A 31 -7.15 -26.40 2.12
N ASN A 32 -6.71 -25.15 2.26
CA ASN A 32 -7.47 -24.09 2.93
C ASN A 32 -8.50 -23.41 2.00
N PHE A 33 -8.21 -23.31 0.70
CA PHE A 33 -9.05 -22.64 -0.29
C PHE A 33 -9.50 -23.63 -1.37
N LYS A 34 -10.58 -24.37 -1.09
CA LYS A 34 -11.14 -25.38 -2.01
C LYS A 34 -11.64 -24.78 -3.33
N TYR A 35 -12.09 -23.53 -3.31
CA TYR A 35 -12.47 -22.78 -4.52
C TYR A 35 -11.30 -21.94 -5.08
N GLY A 36 -10.08 -22.18 -4.59
CA GLY A 36 -8.84 -21.61 -5.09
C GLY A 36 -8.72 -20.09 -4.87
N TRP A 37 -8.06 -19.43 -5.82
CA TRP A 37 -7.68 -18.02 -5.74
C TRP A 37 -8.84 -17.04 -5.62
N LYS A 38 -10.02 -17.36 -6.16
CA LYS A 38 -11.19 -16.50 -6.09
C LYS A 38 -11.65 -16.34 -4.63
N GLN A 39 -11.85 -17.45 -3.93
CA GLN A 39 -12.23 -17.46 -2.52
C GLN A 39 -11.18 -16.75 -1.66
N PHE A 40 -9.90 -17.10 -1.82
CA PHE A 40 -8.82 -16.44 -1.08
C PHE A 40 -8.85 -14.92 -1.27
N ARG A 41 -9.02 -14.45 -2.51
CA ARG A 41 -9.07 -13.02 -2.81
C ARG A 41 -10.26 -12.34 -2.14
N GLU A 42 -11.44 -12.94 -2.19
CA GLU A 42 -12.63 -12.39 -1.54
C GLU A 42 -12.44 -12.25 -0.02
N ASP A 43 -11.88 -13.28 0.62
CA ASP A 43 -11.62 -13.26 2.06
C ASP A 43 -10.52 -12.25 2.43
N ALA A 44 -9.41 -12.21 1.68
CA ALA A 44 -8.32 -11.27 1.91
C ALA A 44 -8.74 -9.81 1.72
N LEU A 45 -9.59 -9.51 0.73
CA LEU A 45 -10.12 -8.16 0.52
C LEU A 45 -11.07 -7.74 1.65
N LYS A 46 -11.89 -8.66 2.18
CA LYS A 46 -12.75 -8.37 3.34
C LYS A 46 -11.92 -8.02 4.57
N ASP A 47 -10.84 -8.74 4.84
CA ASP A 47 -9.99 -8.46 5.99
C ASP A 47 -9.17 -7.17 5.83
N ALA A 48 -8.71 -6.89 4.61
CA ALA A 48 -8.09 -5.60 4.30
C ALA A 48 -9.09 -4.44 4.48
N ALA A 49 -10.35 -4.61 4.08
CA ALA A 49 -11.39 -3.57 4.23
C ALA A 49 -11.68 -3.26 5.70
N LYS A 50 -11.86 -4.30 6.53
CA LYS A 50 -12.00 -4.13 8.00
C LYS A 50 -10.81 -3.42 8.62
N HIS A 51 -9.60 -3.64 8.09
CA HIS A 51 -8.41 -2.94 8.57
C HIS A 51 -8.40 -1.47 8.12
N LEU A 52 -8.75 -1.19 6.85
CA LEU A 52 -8.82 0.17 6.31
C LEU A 52 -9.77 1.07 7.10
N GLU A 53 -10.90 0.54 7.57
CA GLU A 53 -11.85 1.26 8.43
C GLU A 53 -11.22 1.74 9.75
N LYS A 54 -10.23 1.02 10.26
CA LYS A 54 -9.53 1.31 11.54
C LYS A 54 -8.29 2.16 11.37
N ILE A 55 -7.88 2.46 10.14
CA ILE A 55 -6.71 3.30 9.88
C ILE A 55 -7.05 4.75 10.22
N SER A 56 -6.21 5.35 11.06
CA SER A 56 -6.23 6.77 11.40
C SER A 56 -5.13 7.51 10.60
N PRO A 57 -5.45 8.12 9.45
CA PRO A 57 -4.48 8.89 8.69
C PRO A 57 -4.08 10.17 9.42
N VAL A 58 -2.82 10.57 9.26
CA VAL A 58 -2.27 11.85 9.73
C VAL A 58 -2.03 12.75 8.52
N LEU A 59 -2.57 13.97 8.56
CA LEU A 59 -2.34 14.96 7.50
C LEU A 59 -1.02 15.67 7.77
N ILE A 60 -0.07 15.56 6.85
CA ILE A 60 1.18 16.30 6.90
C ILE A 60 1.01 17.58 6.08
N LYS A 61 1.33 18.71 6.71
CA LYS A 61 1.11 20.04 6.14
C LYS A 61 2.39 20.86 6.17
N ASN A 62 2.51 21.75 5.19
CA ASN A 62 3.59 22.73 5.13
C ASN A 62 3.36 23.91 6.10
N PRO A 63 4.31 24.84 6.26
CA PRO A 63 4.15 26.04 7.10
C PRO A 63 2.95 26.92 6.72
N GLU A 64 2.54 26.90 5.46
CA GLU A 64 1.35 27.59 4.94
C GLU A 64 0.03 26.83 5.21
N ASN A 65 0.07 25.73 5.97
CA ASN A 65 -1.07 24.89 6.35
C ASN A 65 -1.76 24.16 5.17
N MET A 66 -1.07 24.05 4.03
CA MET A 66 -1.47 23.23 2.89
C MET A 66 -1.05 21.78 3.09
N ILE A 67 -1.87 20.83 2.63
CA ILE A 67 -1.60 19.39 2.79
C ILE A 67 -0.55 18.96 1.77
N GLU A 68 0.58 18.43 2.23
CA GLU A 68 1.62 17.91 1.34
C GLU A 68 1.43 16.43 1.05
N TYR A 69 1.04 15.65 2.07
CA TYR A 69 0.68 14.24 1.94
C TYR A 69 -0.09 13.74 3.16
N VAL A 70 -0.70 12.57 3.00
CA VAL A 70 -1.29 11.80 4.08
C VAL A 70 -0.34 10.68 4.49
N LEU A 71 -0.05 10.59 5.79
CA LEU A 71 0.73 9.54 6.40
C LEU A 71 -0.19 8.53 7.09
N ILE A 72 -0.05 7.26 6.73
CA ILE A 72 -0.70 6.16 7.42
C ILE A 72 0.39 5.34 8.10
N GLN A 73 0.26 5.15 9.41
CA GLN A 73 1.13 4.26 10.18
C GLN A 73 0.30 3.27 10.98
N SER A 74 0.64 1.98 10.86
CA SER A 74 -0.04 0.93 11.61
C SER A 74 0.86 -0.29 11.79
N GLN A 75 0.74 -0.93 12.95
CA GLN A 75 1.45 -2.18 13.25
C GLN A 75 0.80 -3.40 12.60
N ASN A 76 -0.43 -3.27 12.09
CA ASN A 76 -1.08 -4.36 11.40
C ASN A 76 -0.39 -4.58 10.04
N PRO A 77 0.17 -5.77 9.78
CA PRO A 77 0.91 -6.01 8.54
C PRO A 77 0.03 -6.13 7.29
N LEU A 78 -1.31 -6.10 7.44
CA LEU A 78 -2.22 -5.95 6.30
C LEU A 78 -2.27 -4.53 5.73
N THR A 79 -1.64 -3.56 6.39
CA THR A 79 -1.66 -2.15 6.01
C THR A 79 -1.34 -1.93 4.53
N PRO A 80 -0.24 -2.45 3.94
CA PRO A 80 0.06 -2.23 2.53
C PRO A 80 -0.99 -2.80 1.58
N SER A 81 -1.68 -3.89 1.97
CA SER A 81 -2.72 -4.51 1.14
C SER A 81 -3.98 -3.65 1.01
N THR A 82 -4.16 -2.65 1.89
CA THR A 82 -5.33 -1.77 1.84
C THR A 82 -5.38 -0.93 0.56
N ILE A 83 -4.24 -0.65 -0.09
CA ILE A 83 -4.19 0.20 -1.30
C ILE A 83 -4.86 -0.43 -2.53
N ILE A 84 -5.17 -1.73 -2.46
CA ILE A 84 -5.84 -2.48 -3.54
C ILE A 84 -7.35 -2.23 -3.55
N LEU A 85 -7.88 -1.79 -2.41
CA LEU A 85 -9.31 -1.59 -2.21
C LEU A 85 -9.77 -0.32 -2.93
N PRO A 86 -10.88 -0.35 -3.70
CA PRO A 86 -11.49 0.87 -4.22
C PRO A 86 -11.78 1.90 -3.11
N GLN A 87 -12.18 1.42 -1.94
CA GLN A 87 -12.45 2.24 -0.75
C GLN A 87 -11.22 3.03 -0.28
N PHE A 88 -10.00 2.57 -0.59
CA PHE A 88 -8.79 3.32 -0.27
C PHE A 88 -8.70 4.61 -1.09
N HIS A 89 -8.97 4.51 -2.41
CA HIS A 89 -9.00 5.68 -3.29
C HIS A 89 -10.11 6.63 -2.88
N GLU A 90 -11.34 6.11 -2.70
CA GLU A 90 -12.50 6.90 -2.27
C GLU A 90 -12.23 7.70 -0.99
N LYS A 91 -11.53 7.09 -0.01
CA LYS A 91 -11.21 7.73 1.28
C LYS A 91 -10.34 8.97 1.15
N PHE A 92 -9.48 9.05 0.15
CA PHE A 92 -8.50 10.14 -0.02
C PHE A 92 -8.78 11.04 -1.23
N ARG A 93 -9.65 10.61 -2.16
CA ARG A 93 -9.96 11.32 -3.39
C ARG A 93 -10.43 12.75 -3.15
N ASP A 94 -11.36 12.95 -2.21
CA ASP A 94 -11.94 14.27 -1.98
C ASP A 94 -10.91 15.25 -1.37
N LEU A 95 -9.86 14.72 -0.72
CA LEU A 95 -8.82 15.50 -0.06
C LEU A 95 -7.62 15.78 -0.98
N LEU A 96 -7.18 14.79 -1.76
CA LEU A 96 -5.94 14.82 -2.53
C LEU A 96 -6.17 14.85 -4.05
N GLY A 97 -7.42 14.77 -4.50
CA GLY A 97 -7.80 14.73 -5.91
C GLY A 97 -7.97 13.30 -6.48
N PRO A 98 -8.38 13.20 -7.76
CA PRO A 98 -8.74 11.94 -8.41
C PRO A 98 -7.55 11.01 -8.68
N GLU A 99 -6.34 11.54 -8.75
CA GLU A 99 -5.12 10.79 -9.05
C GLU A 99 -4.20 10.83 -7.83
N LEU A 100 -4.03 9.68 -7.18
CA LEU A 100 -3.20 9.53 -5.99
C LEU A 100 -1.85 8.92 -6.36
N LEU A 101 -0.77 9.43 -5.77
CA LEU A 101 0.54 8.81 -5.80
C LEU A 101 0.84 8.18 -4.43
N VAL A 102 1.08 6.88 -4.41
CA VAL A 102 1.19 6.09 -3.17
C VAL A 102 2.57 5.44 -3.07
N ILE A 103 3.17 5.58 -1.89
CA ILE A 103 4.48 5.02 -1.55
C ILE A 103 4.32 4.04 -0.38
N LEU A 104 4.90 2.85 -0.54
CA LEU A 104 4.89 1.77 0.45
C LEU A 104 6.32 1.36 0.82
N PRO A 105 7.06 2.19 1.58
CA PRO A 105 8.47 1.90 1.84
C PRO A 105 8.63 0.65 2.71
N ASN A 106 7.70 0.40 3.63
CA ASN A 106 7.75 -0.72 4.56
C ASN A 106 6.34 -1.18 4.97
N ARG A 107 6.30 -2.29 5.73
CA ARG A 107 5.06 -2.98 6.14
C ARG A 107 4.10 -2.14 6.97
N SER A 108 4.59 -1.10 7.65
CA SER A 108 3.78 -0.31 8.60
C SER A 108 3.45 1.09 8.12
N THR A 109 3.94 1.51 6.94
CA THR A 109 3.86 2.91 6.50
C THR A 109 3.30 3.00 5.08
N ILE A 110 2.34 3.89 4.88
CA ILE A 110 1.88 4.33 3.55
C ILE A 110 1.94 5.85 3.51
N LEU A 111 2.47 6.39 2.41
CA LEU A 111 2.40 7.81 2.11
C LEU A 111 1.52 8.01 0.88
N VAL A 112 0.54 8.91 0.97
CA VAL A 112 -0.40 9.21 -0.11
C VAL A 112 -0.27 10.68 -0.47
N PHE A 113 0.15 10.95 -1.69
CA PHE A 113 0.33 12.27 -2.27
C PHE A 113 -0.75 12.54 -3.32
N SER A 114 -1.05 13.82 -3.53
CA SER A 114 -1.77 14.27 -4.73
C SER A 114 -0.84 14.20 -5.96
N GLU A 115 -1.35 13.73 -7.10
CA GLU A 115 -0.60 13.86 -8.36
C GLU A 115 -0.54 15.30 -8.87
N SER A 116 -1.57 16.13 -8.64
CA SER A 116 -1.59 17.51 -9.15
C SER A 116 -0.61 18.43 -8.42
N GLU A 117 -0.38 18.19 -7.13
CA GLU A 117 0.55 18.96 -6.29
C GLU A 117 1.84 18.19 -6.01
N ASN A 118 2.31 17.38 -6.97
CA ASN A 118 3.34 16.36 -6.80
C ASN A 118 4.64 16.84 -6.12
N ASN A 119 4.66 16.74 -4.78
CA ASN A 119 5.77 17.09 -3.91
C ASN A 119 6.69 15.91 -3.58
N LEU A 120 6.50 14.76 -4.24
CA LEU A 120 7.18 13.50 -3.95
C LEU A 120 8.71 13.63 -3.94
N ASN A 121 9.26 14.47 -4.83
CA ASN A 121 10.70 14.71 -4.92
C ASN A 121 11.30 15.37 -3.66
N LEU A 122 10.53 16.23 -2.98
CA LEU A 122 10.97 16.89 -1.74
C LEU A 122 11.20 15.86 -0.62
N TYR A 123 10.38 14.80 -0.62
CA TYR A 123 10.39 13.75 0.40
C TYR A 123 11.21 12.51 0.00
N LYS A 124 11.94 12.59 -1.12
CA LYS A 124 12.56 11.42 -1.73
C LYS A 124 13.54 10.70 -0.81
N LYS A 125 14.40 11.46 -0.14
CA LYS A 125 15.36 10.91 0.81
C LYS A 125 14.65 10.21 1.98
N THR A 126 13.52 10.75 2.44
CA THR A 126 12.76 10.22 3.58
C THR A 126 12.26 8.81 3.32
N PHE A 127 11.54 8.58 2.22
CA PHE A 127 11.02 7.24 1.96
C PHE A 127 12.09 6.25 1.44
N ILE A 128 13.22 6.74 0.92
CA ILE A 128 14.39 5.88 0.66
C ILE A 128 14.90 5.31 1.98
N ASN A 129 15.14 6.17 2.98
CA ASN A 129 15.61 5.74 4.30
C ASN A 129 14.59 4.81 4.97
N MET A 130 13.29 5.14 4.90
CA MET A 130 12.23 4.26 5.44
C MET A 130 12.21 2.86 4.82
N TYR A 131 12.69 2.70 3.58
CA TYR A 131 12.80 1.42 2.91
C TYR A 131 14.10 0.71 3.30
N THR A 132 15.25 1.39 3.21
CA THR A 132 16.58 0.80 3.48
C THR A 132 16.74 0.36 4.92
N ASP A 133 16.17 1.12 5.86
CA ASP A 133 16.33 0.88 7.29
C ASP A 133 15.27 -0.10 7.83
N SER A 134 14.38 -0.59 6.97
CA SER A 134 13.29 -1.46 7.39
C SER A 134 13.71 -2.93 7.51
N ILE A 135 13.25 -3.58 8.58
CA ILE A 135 13.30 -5.05 8.72
C ILE A 135 12.36 -5.72 7.70
N TYR A 136 11.26 -5.06 7.35
CA TYR A 136 10.23 -5.57 6.43
C TYR A 136 9.94 -4.55 5.33
N PRO A 137 10.87 -4.36 4.38
CA PRO A 137 10.67 -3.49 3.23
C PRO A 137 9.53 -4.03 2.36
N VAL A 138 8.78 -3.14 1.72
CA VAL A 138 7.63 -3.54 0.88
C VAL A 138 7.87 -3.23 -0.59
N SER A 139 8.07 -1.98 -0.95
CA SER A 139 8.24 -1.61 -2.35
C SER A 139 9.05 -0.34 -2.52
N ARG A 140 9.83 -0.29 -3.60
CA ARG A 140 10.53 0.89 -4.11
C ARG A 140 9.75 1.63 -5.20
N GLU A 141 8.58 1.11 -5.56
CA GLU A 141 7.79 1.57 -6.68
C GLU A 141 6.82 2.66 -6.24
N ILE A 142 6.52 3.56 -7.17
CA ILE A 142 5.50 4.59 -7.00
C ILE A 142 4.23 4.06 -7.65
N PHE A 143 3.15 4.00 -6.88
CA PHE A 143 1.86 3.52 -7.35
C PHE A 143 0.93 4.69 -7.64
N ARG A 144 0.40 4.75 -8.86
CA ARG A 144 -0.77 5.58 -9.16
C ARG A 144 -2.03 4.81 -8.80
N ILE A 145 -2.96 5.47 -8.13
CA ILE A 145 -4.29 4.93 -7.81
C ILE A 145 -5.35 5.94 -8.23
N ASN A 146 -6.28 5.47 -9.06
CA ASN A 146 -7.44 6.22 -9.53
C ASN A 146 -8.66 5.29 -9.73
N ASP A 147 -9.72 5.79 -10.36
CA ASP A 147 -10.95 5.00 -10.63
C ASP A 147 -10.70 3.76 -11.51
N SER A 148 -9.61 3.73 -12.29
CA SER A 148 -9.20 2.55 -13.08
C SER A 148 -8.41 1.51 -12.27
N GLY A 149 -8.09 1.82 -11.01
CA GLY A 149 -7.35 0.98 -10.08
C GLY A 149 -5.90 1.39 -9.91
N ILE A 150 -5.07 0.41 -9.52
CA ILE A 150 -3.67 0.59 -9.16
C ILE A 150 -2.72 0.24 -10.31
N ARG A 151 -1.70 1.09 -10.51
CA ARG A 151 -0.60 0.83 -11.45
C ARG A 151 0.72 1.37 -10.91
N ALA A 152 1.80 0.61 -11.00
CA ALA A 152 3.13 1.16 -10.76
C ALA A 152 3.56 2.02 -11.96
N ILE A 153 4.02 3.24 -11.69
CA ILE A 153 4.39 4.24 -12.71
C ILE A 153 5.88 4.58 -12.72
N GLY A 154 6.66 4.05 -11.78
CA GLY A 154 8.09 4.28 -11.69
C GLY A 154 8.66 3.74 -10.38
N ASP A 155 9.92 4.05 -10.12
CA ASP A 155 10.60 3.78 -8.86
C ASP A 155 11.25 5.05 -8.32
N TYR A 156 11.47 5.07 -7.01
CA TYR A 156 12.08 6.21 -6.35
C TYR A 156 13.57 6.03 -6.03
N GLY A 157 14.22 5.02 -6.61
CA GLY A 157 15.69 4.94 -6.69
C GLY A 157 16.43 4.50 -5.44
N ALA A 158 15.80 3.86 -4.45
CA ALA A 158 16.45 3.34 -3.24
C ALA A 158 17.43 2.18 -3.51
N LYS A 159 18.62 2.44 -4.05
CA LYS A 159 19.57 1.41 -4.52
C LYS A 159 19.84 0.31 -3.49
#